data_AF-K1RWI9-F1
#
_entry.id   AF-K1RWI9-F1
#
_cell.length_a   1.000
_cell.length_b   1.000
_cell.length_c   1.000
_cell.angle_alpha   90.00
_cell.angle_beta   90.00
_cell.angle_gamma   90.00
#
_symmetry.space_group_name_H-M   'P 1'
#
loop_
_entity.id
_entity.type
_entity.pdbx_description
1 polymer ?
#
loop_
_entity_poly.entity_id
_entity_poly.type
_entity_poly.pdbx_seq_one_letter_code
_entity_poly.pdbx_strand_id
1 'polypeptide(L)'
;MVYGFKPAKTGEHTLTFTVKYDNQDTKAVLTRNISVSGVDEVSVNIPVKCCEAAGKRPFAAGNSIYSNKVYEFVPAPGQFVNETNTAGFNGENTHEAACAYAQKRLDNEQYVSLGGWGGYIVVGFDHSIENKGGYDFSIKGNAFDSSNEPGIVWVMQDVNGDGLPNDEWYELKGSEYGKPETIQDYAVTYFRPGPNMDTQWQDNKGNKGAIDRLGNYHPQEFYYP
;
A
#
# COMPACT_ATOMS: atom_id res chain seq x y z
N MET A 1 -18.95 -8.90 -1.06
CA MET A 1 -18.80 -10.25 -0.48
C MET A 1 -17.31 -10.50 -0.30
N VAL A 2 -16.91 -11.01 0.87
CA VAL A 2 -15.51 -11.41 1.14
C VAL A 2 -15.50 -12.93 1.26
N TYR A 3 -14.63 -13.60 0.49
CA TYR A 3 -14.48 -15.05 0.52
C TYR A 3 -13.20 -15.41 1.27
N GLY A 4 -13.26 -16.35 2.20
CA GLY A 4 -12.09 -16.85 2.92
C GLY A 4 -11.67 -18.23 2.40
N PHE A 5 -10.43 -18.37 1.93
CA PHE A 5 -9.83 -19.65 1.57
C PHE A 5 -8.94 -20.16 2.72
N LYS A 6 -9.22 -21.34 3.24
CA LYS A 6 -8.39 -22.02 4.25
C LYS A 6 -7.93 -23.37 3.68
N PRO A 7 -6.68 -23.47 3.18
CA PRO A 7 -6.18 -24.70 2.59
C PRO A 7 -6.04 -25.80 3.65
N ALA A 8 -6.43 -27.04 3.31
CA ALA A 8 -6.28 -28.19 4.21
C ALA A 8 -4.84 -28.73 4.25
N LYS A 9 -4.02 -28.40 3.25
CA LYS A 9 -2.62 -28.86 3.08
C LYS A 9 -1.80 -27.83 2.31
N THR A 10 -0.49 -27.87 2.51
CA THR A 10 0.48 -27.16 1.68
C THR A 10 0.47 -27.65 0.23
N GLY A 11 0.95 -26.82 -0.70
CA GLY A 11 0.96 -27.08 -2.14
C GLY A 11 0.34 -25.97 -2.96
N GLU A 12 0.30 -26.16 -4.28
CA GLU A 12 -0.38 -25.25 -5.20
C GLU A 12 -1.87 -25.58 -5.28
N HIS A 13 -2.70 -24.54 -5.17
CA HIS A 13 -4.15 -24.59 -5.30
C HIS A 13 -4.56 -23.57 -6.37
N THR A 14 -5.61 -23.85 -7.13
CA THR A 14 -6.18 -22.87 -8.06
C THR A 14 -7.59 -22.54 -7.62
N LEU A 15 -7.83 -21.28 -7.27
CA LEU A 15 -9.17 -20.77 -7.00
C LEU A 15 -9.79 -20.30 -8.31
N THR A 16 -10.88 -20.91 -8.73
CA THR A 16 -11.63 -20.48 -9.92
C THR A 16 -12.84 -19.68 -9.48
N PHE A 17 -12.87 -18.40 -9.85
CA PHE A 17 -14.02 -17.53 -9.68
C PHE A 17 -14.75 -17.41 -11.00
N THR A 18 -15.98 -17.93 -11.02
CA THR A 18 -16.83 -17.91 -12.21
C THR A 18 -17.98 -16.94 -11.99
N VAL A 19 -18.06 -15.91 -12.83
CA VAL A 19 -19.22 -15.03 -12.91
C VAL A 19 -20.09 -15.53 -14.05
N LYS A 20 -21.35 -15.84 -13.74
CA LYS A 20 -22.38 -16.17 -14.73
C LYS A 20 -23.39 -15.05 -14.79
N TYR A 21 -23.71 -14.61 -16.00
CA TYR A 21 -24.73 -13.61 -16.27
C TYR A 21 -25.82 -14.25 -17.14
N ASP A 22 -27.05 -14.34 -16.62
CA ASP A 22 -28.20 -14.82 -17.38
C ASP A 22 -28.78 -13.65 -18.18
N ASN A 23 -28.46 -13.63 -19.46
CA ASN A 23 -28.98 -12.70 -20.45
C ASN A 23 -30.23 -13.31 -21.13
N GLN A 24 -31.40 -12.95 -20.61
CA GLN A 24 -32.68 -13.45 -21.14
C GLN A 24 -32.90 -13.07 -22.61
N ASP A 25 -32.31 -11.96 -23.08
CA ASP A 25 -32.51 -11.45 -24.43
C ASP A 25 -31.77 -12.29 -25.50
N THR A 26 -30.76 -13.06 -25.10
CA THR A 26 -29.98 -13.93 -26.02
C THR A 26 -30.43 -15.39 -26.00
N LYS A 27 -31.41 -15.75 -25.15
CA LYS A 27 -32.02 -17.09 -25.16
C LYS A 27 -32.81 -17.31 -26.44
N ALA A 28 -32.37 -18.26 -27.26
CA ALA A 28 -33.04 -18.58 -28.51
C ALA A 28 -32.89 -20.06 -28.89
N VAL A 29 -33.92 -20.63 -29.52
CA VAL A 29 -33.85 -21.95 -30.16
C VAL A 29 -33.50 -21.73 -31.63
N LEU A 30 -32.31 -22.16 -32.04
CA LEU A 30 -31.80 -21.96 -33.41
C LEU A 30 -32.29 -23.05 -34.35
N THR A 31 -32.39 -24.30 -33.87
CA THR A 31 -32.93 -25.45 -34.61
C THR A 31 -33.59 -26.45 -33.66
N ARG A 32 -34.20 -27.52 -34.20
CA ARG A 32 -34.78 -28.63 -33.40
C ARG A 32 -33.82 -29.23 -32.36
N ASN A 33 -32.50 -29.12 -32.57
CA ASN A 33 -31.47 -29.72 -31.71
C ASN A 33 -30.44 -28.72 -31.18
N ILE A 34 -30.61 -27.42 -31.44
CA ILE A 34 -29.63 -26.39 -31.05
C ILE A 34 -30.37 -25.22 -30.42
N SER A 35 -29.97 -24.86 -29.19
CA SER A 35 -30.44 -23.68 -28.46
C SER A 35 -29.27 -22.94 -27.84
N VAL A 36 -29.41 -21.63 -27.71
CA VAL A 36 -28.48 -20.75 -26.99
C VAL A 36 -29.01 -20.61 -25.57
N SER A 37 -28.17 -20.91 -24.58
CA SER A 37 -28.54 -20.91 -23.15
C SER A 37 -28.84 -19.51 -22.60
N GLY A 38 -28.34 -18.47 -23.27
CA GLY A 38 -28.36 -17.07 -22.82
C GLY A 38 -27.57 -16.84 -21.54
N VAL A 39 -26.64 -17.73 -21.20
CA VAL A 39 -25.76 -17.55 -20.04
C VAL A 39 -24.36 -17.19 -20.54
N ASP A 40 -23.93 -15.96 -20.26
CA ASP A 40 -22.56 -15.54 -20.44
C ASP A 40 -21.75 -15.93 -19.21
N GLU A 41 -20.58 -16.54 -19.41
CA GLU A 41 -19.72 -17.01 -18.33
C GLU A 41 -18.29 -16.50 -18.51
N VAL A 42 -17.75 -15.87 -17.47
CA VAL A 42 -16.34 -15.50 -17.39
C VAL A 42 -15.74 -16.11 -16.13
N SER A 43 -14.57 -16.74 -16.27
CA SER A 43 -13.84 -17.32 -15.15
C SER A 43 -12.46 -16.69 -15.00
N VAL A 44 -12.07 -16.43 -13.75
CA VAL A 44 -10.72 -16.01 -13.37
C VAL A 44 -10.11 -17.12 -12.50
N ASN A 45 -8.91 -17.57 -12.88
CA ASN A 45 -8.13 -18.52 -12.10
C ASN A 45 -7.08 -17.76 -11.30
N ILE A 46 -7.10 -17.92 -9.98
CA ILE A 46 -6.13 -17.34 -9.06
C ILE A 46 -5.28 -18.49 -8.51
N PRO A 47 -4.01 -18.65 -8.93
CA PRO A 47 -3.11 -19.61 -8.33
C PRO A 47 -2.76 -19.15 -6.91
N VAL A 48 -2.85 -20.06 -5.95
CA VAL A 48 -2.52 -19.85 -4.53
C VAL A 48 -1.53 -20.91 -4.11
N LYS A 49 -0.34 -20.49 -3.66
CA LYS A 49 0.66 -21.39 -3.08
C LYS A 49 0.51 -21.39 -1.57
N CYS A 50 0.22 -22.55 -1.00
CA CYS A 50 0.12 -22.74 0.44
C CYS A 50 1.42 -23.35 0.96
N CYS A 51 2.16 -22.63 1.79
CA CYS A 51 3.43 -23.07 2.35
C CYS A 51 3.27 -23.45 3.83
N GLU A 52 4.22 -24.21 4.36
CA GLU A 52 4.38 -24.28 5.82
C GLU A 52 4.75 -22.88 6.33
N ALA A 53 4.26 -22.52 7.51
CA ALA A 53 4.62 -21.24 8.11
C ALA A 53 6.14 -21.16 8.30
N ALA A 54 6.79 -20.21 7.63
CA ALA A 54 8.20 -19.97 7.80
C ALA A 54 8.48 -19.61 9.27
N GLY A 55 9.42 -20.32 9.87
CA GLY A 55 9.85 -20.07 11.24
C GLY A 55 10.52 -18.70 11.40
N LYS A 56 10.63 -18.26 12.65
CA LYS A 56 11.39 -17.04 13.02
C LYS A 56 12.80 -17.09 12.38
N ARG A 57 13.16 -16.04 11.63
CA ARG A 57 14.53 -15.81 11.14
C ARG A 57 15.32 -15.10 12.25
N PRO A 58 16.25 -15.77 12.95
CA PRO A 58 16.99 -15.13 14.03
C PRO A 58 17.95 -14.07 13.49
N PHE A 59 18.18 -13.02 14.26
CA PHE A 59 19.26 -12.08 14.00
C PHE A 59 20.62 -12.78 14.08
N ALA A 60 21.49 -12.53 13.11
CA ALA A 60 22.84 -13.04 13.01
C ALA A 60 23.84 -11.94 12.63
N ALA A 61 25.13 -12.21 12.85
CA ALA A 61 26.20 -11.29 12.43
C ALA A 61 26.13 -11.05 10.92
N GLY A 62 26.05 -9.77 10.52
CA GLY A 62 25.87 -9.36 9.12
C GLY A 62 24.44 -8.93 8.76
N ASN A 63 23.45 -9.17 9.63
CA ASN A 63 22.12 -8.59 9.44
C ASN A 63 22.12 -7.08 9.66
N SER A 64 21.24 -6.39 8.94
CA SER A 64 21.01 -4.96 9.11
C SER A 64 20.26 -4.66 10.41
N ILE A 65 20.60 -3.56 11.06
CA ILE A 65 19.81 -3.00 12.16
C ILE A 65 18.67 -2.09 11.67
N TYR A 66 18.63 -1.83 10.36
CA TYR A 66 17.61 -1.05 9.66
C TYR A 66 16.80 -1.97 8.73
N SER A 67 15.72 -1.44 8.14
CA SER A 67 15.03 -2.13 7.04
C SER A 67 16.02 -2.44 5.91
N ASN A 68 15.93 -3.63 5.32
CA ASN A 68 16.87 -4.06 4.28
C ASN A 68 16.37 -3.79 2.85
N LYS A 69 15.07 -3.60 2.67
CA LYS A 69 14.47 -3.45 1.34
C LYS A 69 13.20 -2.60 1.36
N VAL A 70 13.03 -1.71 0.39
CA VAL A 70 11.77 -1.04 0.05
C VAL A 70 11.07 -1.86 -1.04
N TYR A 71 9.86 -2.32 -0.74
CA TYR A 71 9.03 -3.09 -1.67
C TYR A 71 8.04 -2.21 -2.41
N GLU A 72 7.51 -1.21 -1.72
CA GLU A 72 6.49 -0.33 -2.25
C GLU A 72 6.69 1.07 -1.68
N PHE A 73 6.59 2.09 -2.52
CA PHE A 73 6.58 3.48 -2.10
C PHE A 73 5.62 4.26 -2.99
N VAL A 74 4.58 4.82 -2.37
CA VAL A 74 3.58 5.64 -3.03
C VAL A 74 3.34 6.89 -2.17
N PRO A 75 3.99 8.02 -2.49
CA PRO A 75 3.72 9.26 -1.77
C PRO A 75 2.37 9.83 -2.19
N ALA A 76 1.64 10.44 -1.25
CA ALA A 76 0.54 11.33 -1.58
C ALA A 76 1.06 12.72 -1.95
N PRO A 77 0.23 13.63 -2.51
CA PRO A 77 0.68 14.99 -2.74
C PRO A 77 1.19 15.68 -1.47
N GLY A 78 2.24 16.50 -1.58
CA GLY A 78 2.84 17.23 -0.45
C GLY A 78 4.05 18.06 -0.86
N GLN A 79 4.42 19.06 -0.05
CA GLN A 79 5.42 20.08 -0.41
C GLN A 79 6.82 19.56 -0.73
N PHE A 80 7.18 18.40 -0.18
CA PHE A 80 8.47 17.76 -0.45
C PHE A 80 8.39 16.80 -1.65
N VAL A 81 7.19 16.39 -2.05
CA VAL A 81 7.01 15.52 -3.22
C VAL A 81 7.47 16.28 -4.48
N ASN A 82 8.26 15.61 -5.31
CA ASN A 82 8.89 16.15 -6.53
C ASN A 82 9.85 17.32 -6.31
N GLU A 83 10.38 17.49 -5.09
CA GLU A 83 11.45 18.45 -4.82
C GLU A 83 12.84 17.86 -5.03
N THR A 84 13.79 18.68 -5.47
CA THR A 84 15.17 18.24 -5.72
C THR A 84 16.15 18.60 -4.60
N ASN A 85 15.74 19.42 -3.63
CA ASN A 85 16.65 19.97 -2.60
C ASN A 85 16.77 19.09 -1.35
N THR A 86 15.65 18.58 -0.82
CA THR A 86 15.61 17.93 0.49
C THR A 86 15.12 16.49 0.43
N ALA A 87 13.90 16.24 -0.07
CA ALA A 87 13.32 14.91 -0.14
C ALA A 87 12.16 14.82 -1.15
N GLY A 88 12.48 14.68 -2.43
CA GLY A 88 11.47 14.37 -3.46
C GLY A 88 12.06 13.69 -4.68
N PHE A 89 11.19 13.34 -5.62
CA PHE A 89 11.60 12.79 -6.91
C PHE A 89 12.34 13.84 -7.73
N ASN A 90 13.35 13.37 -8.44
CA ASN A 90 14.12 14.08 -9.45
C ASN A 90 14.00 13.34 -10.79
N GLY A 91 12.76 13.12 -11.24
CA GLY A 91 12.43 12.48 -12.51
C GLY A 91 12.02 11.01 -12.42
N GLU A 92 11.90 10.44 -11.21
CA GLU A 92 11.26 9.14 -11.01
C GLU A 92 9.80 9.19 -11.48
N ASN A 93 9.45 8.37 -12.47
CA ASN A 93 8.13 8.35 -13.09
C ASN A 93 7.55 6.93 -13.25
N THR A 94 8.19 5.94 -12.62
CA THR A 94 7.68 4.57 -12.48
C THR A 94 7.70 4.17 -11.01
N HIS A 95 6.90 3.16 -10.67
CA HIS A 95 6.86 2.64 -9.31
C HIS A 95 8.22 2.08 -8.87
N GLU A 96 8.91 1.37 -9.75
CA GLU A 96 10.23 0.80 -9.48
C GLU A 96 11.28 1.90 -9.21
N ALA A 97 11.21 3.00 -9.97
CA ALA A 97 12.07 4.15 -9.76
C ALA A 97 11.80 4.82 -8.40
N ALA A 98 10.53 4.95 -8.01
CA ALA A 98 10.13 5.47 -6.70
C ALA A 98 10.66 4.59 -5.55
N CYS A 99 10.54 3.26 -5.66
CA CYS A 99 11.09 2.32 -4.69
C CYS A 99 12.62 2.41 -4.60
N ALA A 100 13.32 2.50 -5.74
CA ALA A 100 14.77 2.65 -5.79
C ALA A 100 15.24 3.98 -5.15
N TYR A 101 14.51 5.07 -5.40
CA TYR A 101 14.72 6.36 -4.74
C TYR A 101 14.60 6.23 -3.22
N ALA A 102 13.50 5.64 -2.73
CA ALA A 102 13.24 5.48 -1.31
C ALA A 102 14.29 4.57 -0.66
N GLN A 103 14.67 3.47 -1.31
CA GLN A 103 15.75 2.60 -0.86
C GLN A 103 17.05 3.38 -0.65
N LYS A 104 17.48 4.13 -1.68
CA LYS A 104 18.71 4.92 -1.62
C LYS A 104 18.68 5.93 -0.48
N ARG A 105 17.54 6.58 -0.23
CA ARG A 105 17.37 7.52 0.89
C ARG A 105 17.56 6.80 2.24
N LEU A 106 16.85 5.70 2.45
CA LEU A 106 16.90 4.94 3.71
C LEU A 106 18.28 4.30 3.96
N ASP A 107 18.96 3.83 2.93
CA ASP A 107 20.34 3.29 3.02
C ASP A 107 21.34 4.36 3.50
N ASN A 108 21.05 5.64 3.26
CA ASN A 108 21.84 6.78 3.72
C ASN A 108 21.26 7.44 4.98
N GLU A 109 20.36 6.74 5.69
CA GLU A 109 19.66 7.21 6.89
C GLU A 109 18.90 8.54 6.68
N GLN A 110 18.41 8.77 5.46
CA GLN A 110 17.62 9.94 5.10
C GLN A 110 16.13 9.61 5.09
N TYR A 111 15.28 10.61 5.32
CA TYR A 111 13.83 10.44 5.32
C TYR A 111 13.23 10.39 3.90
N VAL A 112 12.03 9.85 3.77
CA VAL A 112 11.17 10.03 2.60
C VAL A 112 9.90 10.74 3.04
N SER A 113 9.28 11.51 2.15
CA SER A 113 7.98 12.12 2.42
C SER A 113 6.84 11.20 2.00
N LEU A 114 5.87 10.96 2.88
CA LEU A 114 4.62 10.26 2.54
C LEU A 114 3.56 11.22 1.95
N GLY A 115 3.86 12.52 1.86
CA GLY A 115 2.88 13.53 1.49
C GLY A 115 1.96 13.95 2.64
N GLY A 116 0.89 14.68 2.31
CA GLY A 116 -0.03 15.23 3.30
C GLY A 116 -0.93 14.19 3.97
N TRP A 117 -1.50 13.26 3.19
CA TRP A 117 -2.33 12.18 3.72
C TRP A 117 -2.46 11.02 2.71
N GLY A 118 -2.40 9.77 3.19
CA GLY A 118 -2.70 8.57 2.39
C GLY A 118 -1.54 7.97 1.60
N GLY A 119 -0.36 8.60 1.61
CA GLY A 119 0.84 7.97 1.09
C GLY A 119 1.43 6.95 2.06
N TYR A 120 2.17 5.99 1.55
CA TYR A 120 2.72 4.88 2.34
C TYR A 120 4.04 4.36 1.78
N ILE A 121 4.71 3.58 2.62
CA ILE A 121 5.92 2.82 2.28
C ILE A 121 5.81 1.43 2.89
N VAL A 122 6.23 0.42 2.14
CA VAL A 122 6.38 -0.97 2.60
C VAL A 122 7.87 -1.32 2.59
N VAL A 123 8.39 -1.68 3.76
CA VAL A 123 9.77 -2.10 3.94
C VAL A 123 9.86 -3.50 4.55
N GLY A 124 10.92 -4.22 4.21
CA GLY A 124 11.25 -5.50 4.82
C GLY A 124 12.46 -5.44 5.75
N PHE A 125 12.61 -6.51 6.50
CA PHE A 125 13.78 -6.79 7.34
C PHE A 125 14.36 -8.15 6.94
N ASP A 126 15.68 -8.25 6.98
CA ASP A 126 16.43 -9.47 6.65
C ASP A 126 16.40 -10.54 7.76
N HIS A 127 15.82 -10.20 8.90
CA HIS A 127 15.57 -11.07 10.04
C HIS A 127 14.19 -10.73 10.66
N SER A 128 13.64 -11.64 11.47
CA SER A 128 12.37 -11.41 12.14
C SER A 128 12.53 -10.39 13.28
N ILE A 129 11.66 -9.39 13.32
CA ILE A 129 11.47 -8.55 14.49
C ILE A 129 10.62 -9.35 15.49
N GLU A 130 11.24 -9.73 16.60
CA GLU A 130 10.55 -10.44 17.66
C GLU A 130 9.70 -9.48 18.50
N ASN A 131 8.45 -9.85 18.75
CA ASN A 131 7.64 -9.20 19.77
C ASN A 131 8.11 -9.63 21.15
N LYS A 132 8.94 -8.81 21.79
CA LYS A 132 9.49 -9.08 23.13
C LYS A 132 8.60 -8.54 24.25
N GLY A 133 7.52 -7.85 23.90
CA GLY A 133 6.75 -7.03 24.81
C GLY A 133 7.48 -5.72 25.11
N GLY A 134 6.99 -4.61 24.56
CA GLY A 134 7.59 -3.29 24.70
C GLY A 134 7.93 -2.67 23.34
N TYR A 135 9.07 -1.99 23.24
CA TYR A 135 9.54 -1.37 22.01
C TYR A 135 10.44 -2.34 21.24
N ASP A 136 9.90 -2.92 20.17
CA ASP A 136 10.61 -3.91 19.34
C ASP A 136 11.33 -3.27 18.14
N PHE A 137 10.79 -2.16 17.63
CA PHE A 137 11.39 -1.32 16.60
C PHE A 137 10.93 0.13 16.74
N SER A 138 11.60 1.04 16.04
CA SER A 138 11.23 2.46 16.01
C SER A 138 11.19 2.97 14.59
N ILE A 139 10.19 3.80 14.28
CA ILE A 139 10.13 4.57 13.04
C ILE A 139 10.61 5.98 13.37
N LYS A 140 11.73 6.39 12.77
CA LYS A 140 12.21 7.76 12.87
C LYS A 140 11.31 8.65 12.00
N GLY A 141 10.89 9.78 12.53
CA GLY A 141 10.06 10.76 11.82
C GLY A 141 10.53 12.18 12.09
N ASN A 142 9.87 13.13 11.44
CA ASN A 142 10.14 14.56 11.61
C ASN A 142 9.30 15.16 12.75
N ALA A 143 9.30 14.49 13.91
CA ALA A 143 8.47 14.87 15.05
C ALA A 143 9.14 15.97 15.88
N PHE A 144 8.39 17.04 16.19
CA PHE A 144 8.77 18.12 17.09
C PHE A 144 7.59 18.43 18.01
N ASP A 145 7.82 19.11 19.14
CA ASP A 145 6.77 19.37 20.15
C ASP A 145 5.49 20.01 19.59
N SER A 146 5.59 20.82 18.53
CA SER A 146 4.46 21.49 17.87
C SER A 146 3.96 20.81 16.60
N SER A 147 4.62 19.75 16.13
CA SER A 147 4.30 19.10 14.85
C SER A 147 4.57 17.61 14.92
N ASN A 148 3.52 16.82 14.71
CA ASN A 148 3.61 15.37 14.66
C ASN A 148 3.08 14.90 13.30
N GLU A 149 3.75 13.91 12.73
CA GLU A 149 3.35 13.25 11.49
C GLU A 149 3.02 11.78 11.82
N PRO A 150 1.89 11.52 12.52
CA PRO A 150 1.53 10.17 12.93
C PRO A 150 1.16 9.33 11.70
N GLY A 151 1.61 8.07 11.70
CA GLY A 151 1.25 7.08 10.71
C GLY A 151 0.55 5.89 11.35
N ILE A 152 -0.27 5.19 10.56
CA ILE A 152 -0.78 3.87 10.93
C ILE A 152 0.28 2.84 10.56
N VAL A 153 0.63 1.98 11.51
CA VAL A 153 1.67 0.95 11.32
C VAL A 153 1.02 -0.40 11.16
N TRP A 154 1.29 -1.03 10.02
CA TRP A 154 0.96 -2.43 9.78
C TRP A 154 2.24 -3.25 9.78
N VAL A 155 2.14 -4.49 10.28
CA VAL A 155 3.23 -5.46 10.26
C VAL A 155 2.75 -6.75 9.63
N MET A 156 3.66 -7.47 9.00
CA MET A 156 3.39 -8.76 8.39
C MET A 156 4.61 -9.67 8.60
N GLN A 157 4.33 -10.94 8.88
CA GLN A 157 5.33 -12.00 8.85
C GLN A 157 5.26 -12.67 7.49
N ASP A 158 6.41 -12.83 6.84
CA ASP A 158 6.59 -13.64 5.62
C ASP A 158 6.42 -15.12 6.00
N VAL A 159 5.16 -15.54 6.13
CA VAL A 159 4.71 -16.88 6.53
C VAL A 159 4.94 -17.85 5.37
N ASN A 160 4.78 -17.40 4.12
CA ASN A 160 4.91 -18.27 2.97
C ASN A 160 6.38 -18.47 2.50
N GLY A 161 7.30 -17.61 2.96
CA GLY A 161 8.74 -17.69 2.73
C GLY A 161 9.20 -17.22 1.34
N ASP A 162 8.36 -16.52 0.58
CA ASP A 162 8.71 -15.98 -0.74
C ASP A 162 9.41 -14.61 -0.66
N GLY A 163 9.44 -14.01 0.53
CA GLY A 163 10.09 -12.73 0.78
C GLY A 163 9.37 -11.54 0.15
N LEU A 164 8.07 -11.65 -0.13
CA LEU A 164 7.21 -10.60 -0.68
C LEU A 164 6.20 -10.07 0.35
N PRO A 165 5.70 -8.83 0.19
CA PRO A 165 4.73 -8.21 1.10
C PRO A 165 3.29 -8.75 0.94
N ASN A 166 3.09 -10.05 0.71
CA ASN A 166 1.83 -10.63 0.20
C ASN A 166 1.13 -11.61 1.16
N ASP A 167 1.60 -11.73 2.40
CA ASP A 167 0.91 -12.47 3.46
C ASP A 167 -0.07 -11.58 4.25
N GLU A 168 -0.63 -12.11 5.34
CA GLU A 168 -1.60 -11.39 6.16
C GLU A 168 -0.95 -10.23 6.94
N TRP A 169 -1.53 -9.04 6.78
CA TRP A 169 -1.11 -7.81 7.44
C TRP A 169 -1.92 -7.57 8.71
N TYR A 170 -1.24 -7.09 9.76
CA TYR A 170 -1.83 -6.78 11.06
C TYR A 170 -1.57 -5.33 11.42
N GLU A 171 -2.62 -4.57 11.70
CA GLU A 171 -2.50 -3.22 12.23
C GLU A 171 -2.04 -3.25 13.70
N LEU A 172 -1.00 -2.48 14.00
CA LEU A 172 -0.60 -2.24 15.38
C LEU A 172 -1.56 -1.22 16.00
N LYS A 173 -2.14 -1.57 17.16
CA LYS A 173 -3.06 -0.70 17.88
C LYS A 173 -2.33 0.53 18.43
N GLY A 174 -2.37 1.62 17.69
CA GLY A 174 -1.84 2.92 18.08
C GLY A 174 -2.72 3.67 19.09
N SER A 175 -2.31 4.89 19.44
CA SER A 175 -3.00 5.72 20.44
C SER A 175 -4.44 6.07 20.08
N GLU A 176 -4.76 6.11 18.78
CA GLU A 176 -6.09 6.45 18.25
C GLU A 176 -6.93 5.21 17.89
N TYR A 177 -6.40 4.00 18.08
CA TYR A 177 -7.09 2.78 17.67
C TYR A 177 -8.40 2.56 18.45
N GLY A 178 -9.50 2.32 17.72
CA GLY A 178 -10.81 1.98 18.30
C GLY A 178 -11.53 3.13 19.03
N LYS A 179 -11.00 4.35 18.99
CA LYS A 179 -11.70 5.53 19.53
C LYS A 179 -12.90 5.91 18.67
N PRO A 180 -13.99 6.43 19.26
CA PRO A 180 -15.18 6.82 18.51
C PRO A 180 -14.94 7.99 17.54
N GLU A 181 -13.92 8.82 17.79
CA GLU A 181 -13.52 9.93 16.92
C GLU A 181 -12.70 9.46 15.70
N THR A 182 -12.16 8.24 15.73
CA THR A 182 -11.35 7.69 14.64
C THR A 182 -12.24 7.22 13.49
N ILE A 183 -12.11 7.86 12.34
CA ILE A 183 -12.82 7.47 11.13
C ILE A 183 -12.03 6.36 10.44
N GLN A 184 -12.56 5.14 10.49
CA GLN A 184 -12.07 4.01 9.72
C GLN A 184 -12.54 4.08 8.26
N ASP A 185 -11.82 3.40 7.37
CA ASP A 185 -12.09 3.38 5.91
C ASP A 185 -12.20 4.79 5.30
N TYR A 186 -11.42 5.75 5.82
CA TYR A 186 -11.35 7.09 5.28
C TYR A 186 -10.48 7.10 4.01
N ALA A 187 -10.91 7.86 3.00
CA ALA A 187 -10.21 7.95 1.74
C ALA A 187 -10.24 9.39 1.22
N VAL A 188 -9.15 9.81 0.58
CA VAL A 188 -9.01 11.11 -0.06
C VAL A 188 -8.65 10.89 -1.52
N THR A 189 -9.39 11.55 -2.40
CA THR A 189 -9.07 11.65 -3.83
C THR A 189 -8.41 13.00 -4.08
N TYR A 190 -7.18 12.96 -4.60
CA TYR A 190 -6.45 14.14 -5.04
C TYR A 190 -6.68 14.36 -6.54
N PHE A 191 -6.84 15.62 -6.93
CA PHE A 191 -7.00 16.02 -8.33
C PHE A 191 -5.69 16.64 -8.82
N ARG A 192 -5.15 16.12 -9.91
CA ARG A 192 -3.94 16.66 -10.53
C ARG A 192 -4.15 18.16 -10.83
N PRO A 193 -3.36 19.06 -10.23
CA PRO A 193 -3.46 20.48 -10.50
C PRO A 193 -2.83 20.81 -11.86
N GLY A 194 -3.18 21.96 -12.41
CA GLY A 194 -2.35 22.59 -13.44
C GLY A 194 -1.15 23.33 -12.82
N PRO A 195 -0.27 23.90 -13.66
CA PRO A 195 0.96 24.53 -13.20
C PRO A 195 0.71 25.68 -12.23
N ASN A 196 1.51 25.74 -11.16
CA ASN A 196 1.48 26.78 -10.14
C ASN A 196 0.15 26.90 -9.36
N MET A 197 -0.65 25.83 -9.31
CA MET A 197 -1.92 25.78 -8.59
C MET A 197 -1.87 24.81 -7.41
N ASP A 198 -2.77 25.02 -6.45
CA ASP A 198 -2.95 24.13 -5.30
C ASP A 198 -3.54 22.78 -5.73
N THR A 199 -3.11 21.71 -5.08
CA THR A 199 -3.63 20.36 -5.33
C THR A 199 -4.96 20.19 -4.61
N GLN A 200 -6.06 20.23 -5.34
CA GLN A 200 -7.40 20.04 -4.78
C GLN A 200 -7.61 18.60 -4.31
N TRP A 201 -8.40 18.41 -3.27
CA TRP A 201 -8.79 17.08 -2.78
C TRP A 201 -10.24 17.03 -2.33
N GLN A 202 -10.81 15.83 -2.37
CA GLN A 202 -12.12 15.50 -1.82
C GLN A 202 -12.03 14.19 -1.04
N ASP A 203 -12.61 14.16 0.16
CA ASP A 203 -12.69 12.93 0.94
C ASP A 203 -13.96 12.11 0.64
N ASN A 204 -14.00 10.87 1.14
CA ASN A 204 -15.17 9.99 1.02
C ASN A 204 -16.35 10.36 1.95
N LYS A 205 -16.26 11.49 2.67
CA LYS A 205 -17.35 12.09 3.46
C LYS A 205 -17.95 13.33 2.77
N GLY A 206 -17.40 13.74 1.62
CA GLY A 206 -17.85 14.88 0.83
C GLY A 206 -17.17 16.20 1.17
N ASN A 207 -16.23 16.23 2.13
CA ASN A 207 -15.44 17.42 2.43
C ASN A 207 -14.42 17.66 1.32
N LYS A 208 -14.01 18.92 1.17
CA LYS A 208 -13.08 19.37 0.15
C LYS A 208 -12.05 20.30 0.76
N GLY A 209 -10.88 20.34 0.15
CA GLY A 209 -9.83 21.30 0.47
C GLY A 209 -8.75 21.27 -0.59
N ALA A 210 -7.61 21.85 -0.26
CA ALA A 210 -6.43 21.82 -1.11
C ALA A 210 -5.17 21.58 -0.28
N ILE A 211 -4.12 21.13 -0.94
CA ILE A 211 -2.74 21.31 -0.46
C ILE A 211 -2.21 22.57 -1.13
N ASP A 212 -2.03 23.60 -0.32
CA ASP A 212 -1.58 24.91 -0.77
C ASP A 212 -0.18 24.83 -1.37
N ARG A 213 -0.01 25.45 -2.54
CA ARG A 213 1.29 25.56 -3.18
C ARG A 213 2.04 26.77 -2.63
N LEU A 214 3.05 26.50 -1.82
CA LEU A 214 3.91 27.49 -1.17
C LEU A 214 5.16 27.80 -2.01
N GLY A 215 4.96 28.34 -3.23
CA GLY A 215 6.02 28.53 -4.23
C GLY A 215 7.28 29.32 -3.79
N ASN A 216 7.16 30.17 -2.76
CA ASN A 216 8.30 30.90 -2.19
C ASN A 216 9.24 30.01 -1.36
N TYR A 217 8.77 28.87 -0.88
CA TYR A 217 9.52 27.93 -0.04
C TYR A 217 9.83 26.64 -0.79
N HIS A 218 8.85 26.12 -1.52
CA HIS A 218 8.92 24.90 -2.32
C HIS A 218 8.51 25.23 -3.76
N PRO A 219 9.48 25.51 -4.67
CA PRO A 219 9.24 26.17 -5.95
C PRO A 219 8.68 25.27 -7.06
N GLN A 220 8.52 23.97 -6.81
CA GLN A 220 7.96 23.01 -7.77
C GLN A 220 6.65 23.54 -8.35
N GLU A 221 6.36 23.21 -9.62
CA GLU A 221 5.14 23.68 -10.29
C GLU A 221 3.87 23.17 -9.61
N PHE A 222 3.93 21.98 -9.02
CA PHE A 222 2.86 21.38 -8.21
C PHE A 222 3.43 20.38 -7.22
N TYR A 223 2.63 20.06 -6.19
CA TYR A 223 2.98 19.10 -5.13
C TYR A 223 2.37 17.71 -5.33
N TYR A 224 1.95 17.40 -6.56
CA TYR A 224 1.36 16.11 -6.96
C TYR A 224 2.46 15.15 -7.47
N PRO A 225 2.49 13.86 -7.08
CA PRO A 225 3.49 12.88 -7.52
C PRO A 225 3.51 12.62 -9.03
#